data_AF-A0A2V9VTT8-F1
#
_entry.id   AF-A0A2V9VTT8-F1
#
_cell.length_a   1.000
_cell.length_b   1.000
_cell.length_c   1.000
_cell.angle_alpha   90.00
_cell.angle_beta   90.00
_cell.angle_gamma   90.00
#
_symmetry.space_group_name_H-M   'P 1'
#
loop_
_entity.id
_entity.type
_entity.pdbx_description
1 polymer ?
#
loop_
_entity_poly.entity_id
_entity_poly.type
_entity_poly.pdbx_seq_one_letter_code
_entity_poly.pdbx_strand_id
1 'polypeptide(L)'
;MGVQSLAQLRSLPAQKLLQVLAKKEGGETYHFSPDVDGYFLPEPVPAIFAAGKQNDVLLLAGWNRDEGSLPVNGKAKSMGAELKTTSEAEFGGHAAEFLKLYRGGSKQEAARSLQDFLGDQLIAYGTWKWMEAQKTSGKQAVYRYRFDLSLPSPDKLEGLGAYHSAEIEYVFGQLDSKALPWRPEDRALSAQMQKYWTNFARNGDPNGPGLPKWPAYSADGWEIMYLNARSKAGKDGQRARYQFLDQTWAK
;
A
#
# COMPACT_ATOMS: atom_id res chain seq x y z
N MET A 1 16.71 25.87 16.94
CA MET A 1 18.12 25.46 16.68
C MET A 1 19.12 26.63 16.68
N GLY A 2 18.69 27.89 16.50
CA GLY A 2 19.58 29.05 16.62
C GLY A 2 20.63 29.16 15.51
N VAL A 3 20.45 28.43 14.40
CA VAL A 3 21.33 28.49 13.22
C VAL A 3 20.65 29.29 12.12
N GLN A 4 21.44 29.99 11.32
CA GLN A 4 20.98 30.88 10.24
C GLN A 4 21.55 30.51 8.87
N SER A 5 22.33 29.43 8.77
CA SER A 5 22.91 28.98 7.49
C SER A 5 23.06 27.46 7.40
N LEU A 6 23.13 26.95 6.16
CA LEU A 6 23.42 25.54 5.89
C LEU A 6 24.81 25.12 6.40
N ALA A 7 25.80 26.01 6.36
CA ALA A 7 27.14 25.73 6.90
C ALA A 7 27.09 25.49 8.41
N GLN A 8 26.37 26.34 9.15
CA GLN A 8 26.13 26.14 10.57
C GLN A 8 25.36 24.85 10.82
N LEU A 9 24.32 24.55 10.03
CA LEU A 9 23.57 23.30 10.16
C LEU A 9 24.46 22.06 9.96
N ARG A 10 25.33 22.05 8.94
CA ARG A 10 26.29 20.96 8.66
C ARG A 10 27.35 20.78 9.74
N SER A 11 27.67 21.84 10.49
CA SER A 11 28.60 21.76 11.63
C SER A 11 27.97 21.15 12.90
N LEU A 12 26.64 21.01 12.95
CA LEU A 12 25.99 20.41 14.09
C LEU A 12 26.18 18.88 14.12
N PRO A 13 26.34 18.27 15.30
CA PRO A 13 26.27 16.83 15.43
C PRO A 13 24.92 16.29 14.96
N ALA A 14 24.91 15.17 14.23
CA ALA A 14 23.68 14.53 13.75
C ALA A 14 22.67 14.27 14.88
N GLN A 15 23.14 13.90 16.07
CA GLN A 15 22.28 13.68 17.24
C GLN A 15 21.46 14.93 17.63
N LYS A 16 22.03 16.12 17.47
CA LYS A 16 21.34 17.38 17.76
C LYS A 16 20.22 17.65 16.76
N LEU A 17 20.41 17.27 15.49
CA LEU A 17 19.37 17.35 14.46
C LEU A 17 18.24 16.38 14.80
N LEU A 18 18.55 15.12 15.11
CA LEU A 18 17.54 14.11 15.49
C LEU A 18 16.74 14.51 16.72
N GLN A 19 17.37 15.10 17.74
CA GLN A 19 16.67 15.60 18.91
C GLN A 19 15.68 16.72 18.59
N VAL A 20 16.01 17.59 17.62
CA VAL A 20 15.09 18.64 17.18
C VAL A 20 13.93 18.06 16.41
N LEU A 21 14.17 17.08 15.53
CA LEU A 21 13.10 16.39 14.80
C LEU A 21 12.18 15.57 15.73
N ALA A 22 12.72 15.04 16.83
CA ALA A 22 11.94 14.31 17.83
C ALA A 22 11.11 15.23 18.74
N LYS A 23 11.50 16.51 18.87
CA LYS A 23 10.78 17.50 19.67
C LYS A 23 9.58 18.01 18.87
N LYS A 24 8.37 17.70 19.34
CA LYS A 24 7.13 18.39 18.93
C LYS A 24 7.03 19.80 19.56
N GLU A 25 8.13 20.54 19.62
CA GLU A 25 8.11 21.91 20.15
C GLU A 25 7.38 22.80 19.15
N GLY A 26 6.28 23.44 19.58
CA GLY A 26 5.44 24.31 18.74
C GLY A 26 4.38 23.60 17.89
N GLY A 27 4.23 22.28 17.99
CA GLY A 27 3.26 21.52 17.20
C GLY A 27 3.65 21.28 15.73
N GLU A 28 4.79 21.80 15.29
CA GLU A 28 5.35 21.53 13.97
C GLU A 28 5.93 20.11 13.92
N THR A 29 5.53 19.33 12.92
CA THR A 29 6.14 18.03 12.62
C THR A 29 6.91 18.18 11.32
N TYR A 30 8.22 17.99 11.36
CA TYR A 30 9.07 18.07 10.17
C TYR A 30 9.06 16.74 9.43
N HIS A 31 8.57 16.75 8.19
CA HIS A 31 8.57 15.60 7.29
C HIS A 31 9.55 15.84 6.14
N PHE A 32 10.49 14.92 5.95
CA PHE A 32 11.40 14.92 4.81
C PHE A 32 10.98 13.82 3.84
N SER A 33 10.36 14.24 2.74
CA SER A 33 9.97 13.38 1.62
C SER A 33 10.75 13.78 0.37
N PRO A 34 10.77 12.95 -0.69
CA PRO A 34 11.20 13.40 -2.00
C PRO A 34 10.47 14.70 -2.40
N ASP A 35 11.20 15.63 -3.02
CA ASP A 35 10.69 16.90 -3.55
C ASP A 35 11.03 17.05 -5.04
N VAL A 36 10.39 18.02 -5.71
CA VAL A 36 10.69 18.36 -7.10
C VAL A 36 11.93 19.25 -7.10
N ASP A 37 13.09 18.61 -7.23
CA ASP A 37 14.42 19.22 -7.08
C ASP A 37 15.00 19.77 -8.39
N GLY A 38 14.36 19.49 -9.53
CA GLY A 38 14.87 19.86 -10.85
C GLY A 38 16.01 18.97 -11.35
N TYR A 39 16.37 17.90 -10.61
CA TYR A 39 17.46 17.00 -10.93
C TYR A 39 17.02 15.53 -10.94
N PHE A 40 16.71 14.95 -9.78
CA PHE A 40 16.19 13.59 -9.69
C PHE A 40 14.70 13.55 -10.09
N LEU A 41 13.90 14.48 -9.56
CA LEU A 41 12.52 14.74 -9.98
C LEU A 41 12.46 16.11 -10.66
N PRO A 42 12.61 16.17 -12.00
CA PRO A 42 12.61 17.43 -12.72
C PRO A 42 11.23 18.11 -12.77
N GLU A 43 10.16 17.33 -12.59
CA GLU A 43 8.77 17.76 -12.66
C GLU A 43 7.94 16.94 -11.65
N PRO A 44 6.73 17.40 -11.25
CA PRO A 44 5.81 16.55 -10.49
C PRO A 44 5.54 15.22 -11.20
N VAL A 45 5.59 14.10 -10.46
CA VAL A 45 5.40 12.75 -11.01
C VAL A 45 4.13 12.62 -11.89
N PRO A 46 2.95 13.17 -11.51
CA PRO A 46 1.78 13.13 -12.38
C PRO A 46 2.00 13.77 -13.76
N ALA A 47 2.77 14.87 -13.84
CA ALA A 47 3.07 15.54 -15.10
C ALA A 47 3.99 14.69 -15.98
N ILE A 48 4.98 14.00 -15.39
CA ILE A 48 5.87 13.06 -16.10
C ILE A 48 5.04 11.96 -16.77
N PHE A 49 4.12 11.33 -16.02
CA PHE A 49 3.26 10.28 -16.56
C PHE A 49 2.27 10.80 -17.61
N ALA A 50 1.65 11.97 -17.39
CA ALA A 50 0.73 12.59 -18.34
C ALA A 50 1.41 12.95 -19.67
N ALA A 51 2.70 13.32 -19.63
CA ALA A 51 3.51 13.59 -20.80
C ALA A 51 4.13 12.32 -21.43
N GLY A 52 3.90 11.13 -20.87
CA GLY A 52 4.48 9.87 -21.35
C GLY A 52 6.01 9.79 -21.20
N LYS A 53 6.59 10.56 -20.27
CA LYS A 53 8.03 10.64 -20.04
C LYS A 53 8.56 9.62 -19.01
N GLN A 54 7.67 8.82 -18.40
CA GLN A 54 8.08 7.75 -17.49
C GLN A 54 8.80 6.63 -18.24
N ASN A 55 9.56 5.80 -17.51
CA ASN A 55 10.09 4.57 -18.08
C ASN A 55 8.94 3.58 -18.39
N ASP A 56 8.88 3.10 -19.62
CA ASP A 56 7.92 2.06 -20.02
C ASP A 56 8.48 0.67 -19.68
N VAL A 57 8.19 0.21 -18.46
CA VAL A 57 8.71 -1.03 -17.90
C VAL A 57 7.59 -1.99 -17.54
N LEU A 58 7.93 -3.29 -17.52
CA LEU A 58 7.06 -4.31 -16.93
C LEU A 58 6.87 -3.99 -15.45
N LEU A 59 5.64 -4.09 -14.96
CA LEU A 59 5.31 -3.74 -13.59
C LEU A 59 4.61 -4.91 -12.90
N LEU A 60 5.14 -5.36 -11.76
CA LEU A 60 4.43 -6.21 -10.81
C LEU A 60 4.27 -5.40 -9.52
N ALA A 61 3.04 -5.04 -9.18
CA ALA A 61 2.74 -4.18 -8.04
C ALA A 61 1.47 -4.63 -7.32
N GLY A 62 1.38 -4.30 -6.04
CA GLY A 62 0.26 -4.73 -5.20
C GLY A 62 0.34 -4.17 -3.80
N TRP A 63 -0.54 -4.67 -2.96
CA TRP A 63 -0.70 -4.25 -1.57
C TRP A 63 -1.26 -5.40 -0.75
N ASN A 64 -1.31 -5.24 0.56
CA ASN A 64 -1.87 -6.22 1.46
C ASN A 64 -3.35 -5.94 1.76
N ARG A 65 -4.13 -6.95 2.15
CA ARG A 65 -5.56 -6.78 2.40
C ARG A 65 -5.85 -5.82 3.56
N ASP A 66 -4.95 -5.74 4.53
CA ASP A 66 -5.15 -5.04 5.79
C ASP A 66 -4.08 -3.96 6.02
N GLU A 67 -3.70 -3.20 4.98
CA GLU A 67 -2.70 -2.12 5.04
C GLU A 67 -2.94 -1.11 6.19
N GLY A 68 -4.22 -0.80 6.47
CA GLY A 68 -4.61 0.10 7.56
C GLY A 68 -4.43 -0.49 8.97
N SER A 69 -4.13 -1.79 9.09
CA SER A 69 -3.78 -2.45 10.36
C SER A 69 -2.34 -2.15 10.74
N LEU A 70 -2.05 -0.95 11.24
CA LEU A 70 -0.72 -0.68 11.78
C LEU A 70 -0.57 -1.27 13.19
N PRO A 71 0.50 -2.03 13.47
CA PRO A 71 0.76 -2.52 14.81
C PRO A 71 1.11 -1.35 15.75
N VAL A 72 0.17 -0.90 16.58
CA VAL A 72 0.45 0.06 17.66
C VAL A 72 0.63 -0.73 18.95
N ASN A 73 1.88 -0.86 19.44
CA ASN A 73 2.21 -1.68 20.61
C ASN A 73 1.67 -3.12 20.54
N GLY A 74 1.53 -3.69 19.34
CA GLY A 74 0.97 -5.03 19.13
C GLY A 74 -0.55 -5.13 19.27
N LYS A 75 -1.30 -4.04 19.04
CA LYS A 75 -2.77 -4.06 18.92
C LYS A 75 -3.25 -3.17 17.78
N ALA A 76 -4.35 -3.56 17.14
CA ALA A 76 -5.09 -2.69 16.24
C ALA A 76 -5.75 -1.55 17.04
N LYS A 77 -5.65 -0.31 16.55
CA LYS A 77 -6.37 0.84 17.15
C LYS A 77 -7.88 0.61 16.96
N SER A 78 -8.69 0.84 17.99
CA SER A 78 -10.16 0.82 17.88
C SER A 78 -10.64 2.15 17.29
N MET A 79 -11.29 2.12 16.13
CA MET A 79 -11.59 3.33 15.33
C MET A 79 -13.08 3.53 15.02
N GLY A 80 -13.99 2.70 15.54
CA GLY A 80 -15.38 2.61 15.05
C GLY A 80 -16.26 3.88 15.16
N ALA A 81 -15.94 4.84 16.04
CA ALA A 81 -16.68 6.11 16.13
C ALA A 81 -16.22 7.17 15.10
N GLU A 82 -15.17 6.87 14.34
CA GLU A 82 -14.46 7.86 13.53
C GLU A 82 -14.98 7.90 12.09
N LEU A 83 -15.60 6.85 11.53
CA LEU A 83 -15.91 6.79 10.09
C LEU A 83 -16.80 7.93 9.57
N LYS A 84 -17.89 8.27 10.27
CA LYS A 84 -18.79 9.38 9.87
C LYS A 84 -18.11 10.73 10.04
N THR A 85 -17.35 10.90 11.12
CA THR A 85 -16.57 12.12 11.38
C THR A 85 -15.49 12.30 10.32
N THR A 86 -14.77 11.24 9.96
CA THR A 86 -13.80 11.20 8.86
C THR A 86 -14.48 11.53 7.54
N SER A 87 -15.65 10.95 7.25
CA SER A 87 -16.35 11.22 5.99
C SER A 87 -16.72 12.70 5.84
N GLU A 88 -17.21 13.31 6.91
CA GLU A 88 -17.58 14.73 6.91
C GLU A 88 -16.34 15.64 6.85
N ALA A 89 -15.31 15.33 7.63
CA ALA A 89 -14.10 16.15 7.72
C ALA A 89 -13.24 16.12 6.45
N GLU A 90 -13.09 14.94 5.82
CA GLU A 90 -12.22 14.79 4.64
C GLU A 90 -12.95 15.02 3.33
N PHE A 91 -14.24 14.64 3.25
CA PHE A 91 -14.96 14.62 1.98
C PHE A 91 -16.13 15.62 1.90
N GLY A 92 -16.55 16.23 3.02
CA GLY A 92 -17.57 17.29 3.04
C GLY A 92 -18.81 16.93 2.21
N GLY A 93 -19.05 17.65 1.12
CA GLY A 93 -20.17 17.41 0.20
C GLY A 93 -20.20 16.01 -0.45
N HIS A 94 -19.08 15.28 -0.45
CA HIS A 94 -18.96 13.92 -0.96
C HIS A 94 -19.10 12.83 0.12
N ALA A 95 -19.36 13.20 1.38
CA ALA A 95 -19.47 12.25 2.50
C ALA A 95 -20.50 11.13 2.26
N ALA A 96 -21.63 11.45 1.61
CA ALA A 96 -22.66 10.45 1.31
C ALA A 96 -22.19 9.42 0.27
N GLU A 97 -21.33 9.80 -0.67
CA GLU A 97 -20.73 8.89 -1.65
C GLU A 97 -19.66 8.02 -1.01
N PHE A 98 -18.81 8.62 -0.16
CA PHE A 98 -17.87 7.87 0.67
C PHE A 98 -18.57 6.76 1.47
N LEU A 99 -19.68 7.08 2.15
CA LEU A 99 -20.41 6.11 2.98
C LEU A 99 -21.13 5.00 2.17
N LYS A 100 -21.30 5.17 0.86
CA LYS A 100 -21.77 4.07 -0.02
C LYS A 100 -20.67 3.04 -0.29
N LEU A 101 -19.41 3.49 -0.36
CA LEU A 101 -18.23 2.68 -0.65
C LEU A 101 -17.58 2.10 0.63
N TYR A 102 -17.66 2.86 1.71
CA TYR A 102 -17.18 2.54 3.06
C TYR A 102 -18.39 2.50 4.00
N ARG A 103 -19.02 1.33 4.05
CA ARG A 103 -20.31 1.13 4.73
C ARG A 103 -20.16 1.15 6.25
N GLY A 104 -21.15 1.71 6.94
CA GLY A 104 -21.18 1.84 8.39
C GLY A 104 -22.50 1.42 9.03
N GLY A 105 -23.20 0.43 8.46
CA GLY A 105 -24.49 -0.07 8.94
C GLY A 105 -24.45 -0.77 10.30
N SER A 106 -23.25 -1.10 10.79
CA SER A 106 -23.01 -1.56 12.17
C SER A 106 -21.66 -1.02 12.68
N LYS A 107 -21.42 -1.09 14.00
CA LYS A 107 -20.12 -0.69 14.57
C LYS A 107 -18.95 -1.49 13.99
N GLN A 108 -19.15 -2.78 13.75
CA GLN A 108 -18.15 -3.68 13.19
C GLN A 108 -17.89 -3.35 11.71
N GLU A 109 -18.95 -3.11 10.93
CA GLU A 109 -18.81 -2.70 9.52
C GLU A 109 -18.11 -1.34 9.42
N ALA A 110 -18.48 -0.38 10.27
CA ALA A 110 -17.85 0.94 10.30
C ALA A 110 -16.35 0.86 10.67
N ALA A 111 -15.99 0.05 11.66
CA ALA A 111 -14.60 -0.16 12.03
C ALA A 111 -13.79 -0.81 10.88
N ARG A 112 -14.36 -1.81 10.21
CA ARG A 112 -13.72 -2.44 9.04
C ARG A 112 -13.56 -1.47 7.87
N SER A 113 -14.59 -0.70 7.56
CA SER A 113 -14.57 0.28 6.48
C SER A 113 -13.56 1.38 6.74
N LEU A 114 -13.39 1.82 7.99
CA LEU A 114 -12.37 2.79 8.33
C LEU A 114 -10.96 2.21 8.19
N GLN A 115 -10.75 0.97 8.65
CA GLN A 115 -9.48 0.28 8.44
C GLN A 115 -9.16 0.13 6.94
N ASP A 116 -10.15 -0.23 6.13
CA ASP A 116 -9.99 -0.26 4.67
C ASP A 116 -9.59 1.11 4.12
N PHE A 117 -10.30 2.16 4.53
CA PHE A 117 -10.03 3.53 4.08
C PHE A 117 -8.60 3.98 4.42
N LEU A 118 -8.13 3.69 5.63
CA LEU A 118 -6.76 3.99 6.03
C LEU A 118 -5.73 3.19 5.22
N GLY A 119 -6.04 1.94 4.89
CA GLY A 119 -5.20 1.13 4.01
C GLY A 119 -5.16 1.69 2.58
N ASP A 120 -6.29 2.20 2.10
CA ASP A 120 -6.38 2.88 0.82
C ASP A 120 -5.57 4.18 0.82
N GLN A 121 -5.68 5.00 1.88
CA GLN A 121 -4.84 6.19 2.10
C GLN A 121 -3.35 5.86 2.17
N LEU A 122 -2.98 4.79 2.88
CA LEU A 122 -1.58 4.46 3.15
C LEU A 122 -0.85 3.91 1.93
N ILE A 123 -1.42 2.92 1.24
CA ILE A 123 -0.76 2.20 0.14
C ILE A 123 -1.68 1.98 -1.07
N ALA A 124 -2.89 1.46 -0.86
CA ALA A 124 -3.61 0.82 -1.97
C ALA A 124 -4.02 1.81 -3.07
N TYR A 125 -4.47 3.03 -2.72
CA TYR A 125 -4.81 4.06 -3.71
C TYR A 125 -3.57 4.51 -4.51
N GLY A 126 -2.46 4.80 -3.84
CA GLY A 126 -1.23 5.25 -4.51
C GLY A 126 -0.70 4.20 -5.49
N THR A 127 -0.67 2.93 -5.07
CA THR A 127 -0.26 1.81 -5.93
C THR A 127 -1.23 1.61 -7.09
N TRP A 128 -2.55 1.70 -6.85
CA TRP A 128 -3.55 1.66 -7.91
C TRP A 128 -3.35 2.78 -8.93
N LYS A 129 -3.18 4.03 -8.46
CA LYS A 129 -3.01 5.20 -9.33
C LYS A 129 -1.75 5.10 -10.18
N TRP A 130 -0.65 4.59 -9.60
CA TRP A 130 0.57 4.32 -10.37
C TRP A 130 0.33 3.28 -11.47
N MET A 131 -0.34 2.17 -11.18
CA MET A 131 -0.65 1.15 -12.20
C MET A 131 -1.56 1.70 -13.30
N GLU A 132 -2.57 2.51 -12.96
CA GLU A 132 -3.42 3.19 -13.95
C GLU A 132 -2.60 4.12 -14.85
N ALA A 133 -1.69 4.91 -14.26
CA ALA A 133 -0.83 5.82 -14.99
C ALA A 133 0.10 5.04 -15.94
N GLN A 134 0.76 3.99 -15.45
CA GLN A 134 1.60 3.10 -16.25
C GLN A 134 0.81 2.46 -17.40
N LYS A 135 -0.44 2.04 -17.15
CA LYS A 135 -1.28 1.42 -18.17
C LYS A 135 -1.78 2.42 -19.22
N THR A 136 -1.97 3.68 -18.81
CA THR A 136 -2.49 4.74 -19.68
C THR A 136 -1.41 5.25 -20.65
N SER A 137 -0.19 5.49 -20.15
CA SER A 137 0.89 6.10 -20.95
C SER A 137 1.97 5.12 -21.40
N GLY A 138 2.03 3.90 -20.84
CA GLY A 138 2.96 2.84 -21.21
C GLY A 138 2.35 1.73 -22.08
N LYS A 139 3.20 0.82 -22.55
CA LYS A 139 2.81 -0.33 -23.39
C LYS A 139 3.13 -1.66 -22.73
N GLN A 140 4.01 -1.67 -21.75
CA GLN A 140 4.43 -2.90 -21.06
C GLN A 140 3.32 -3.47 -20.19
N ALA A 141 3.41 -4.78 -19.92
CA ALA A 141 2.44 -5.48 -19.10
C ALA A 141 2.53 -5.03 -17.63
N VAL A 142 1.36 -4.91 -17.00
CA VAL A 142 1.20 -4.66 -15.56
C VAL A 142 0.58 -5.90 -14.95
N TYR A 143 1.09 -6.38 -13.82
CA TYR A 143 0.57 -7.51 -13.06
C TYR A 143 0.24 -7.02 -11.64
N ARG A 144 -1.02 -7.18 -11.25
CA ARG A 144 -1.53 -6.68 -9.98
C ARG A 144 -1.75 -7.79 -8.98
N TYR A 145 -1.35 -7.61 -7.72
CA TYR A 145 -1.70 -8.52 -6.62
C TYR A 145 -2.36 -7.83 -5.44
N ARG A 146 -3.07 -8.64 -4.64
CA ARG A 146 -3.35 -8.36 -3.23
C ARG A 146 -2.94 -9.54 -2.37
N PHE A 147 -2.15 -9.30 -1.33
CA PHE A 147 -1.80 -10.33 -0.36
C PHE A 147 -2.88 -10.42 0.71
N ASP A 148 -3.53 -11.59 0.80
CA ASP A 148 -4.75 -11.81 1.59
C ASP A 148 -4.57 -12.83 2.72
N LEU A 149 -3.43 -13.53 2.78
CA LEU A 149 -3.21 -14.52 3.83
C LEU A 149 -2.86 -13.82 5.15
N SER A 150 -3.80 -13.83 6.10
CA SER A 150 -3.53 -13.36 7.46
C SER A 150 -2.40 -14.16 8.09
N LEU A 151 -1.45 -13.47 8.73
CA LEU A 151 -0.35 -14.12 9.42
C LEU A 151 -0.85 -14.92 10.63
N PRO A 152 -0.24 -16.09 10.92
CA PRO A 152 -0.50 -16.79 12.16
C PRO A 152 0.07 -15.97 13.33
N SER A 153 -0.74 -15.66 14.32
CA SER A 153 -0.30 -14.93 15.52
C SER A 153 -0.82 -15.57 16.79
N PRO A 154 0.04 -15.78 17.80
CA PRO A 154 -0.40 -16.30 19.08
C PRO A 154 -1.03 -15.24 19.98
N ASP A 155 -0.65 -13.95 19.89
CA ASP A 155 -1.14 -12.92 20.84
C ASP A 155 -1.05 -11.47 20.29
N LYS A 156 0.17 -10.94 20.08
CA LYS A 156 0.43 -9.50 19.81
C LYS A 156 0.20 -9.04 18.37
N LEU A 157 -0.14 -9.94 17.45
CA LEU A 157 -0.53 -9.58 16.08
C LEU A 157 -1.94 -10.10 15.78
N GLU A 158 -2.67 -10.53 16.81
CA GLU A 158 -4.05 -10.98 16.67
C GLU A 158 -4.91 -9.84 16.12
N GLY A 159 -5.69 -10.14 15.08
CA GLY A 159 -6.57 -9.18 14.41
C GLY A 159 -5.90 -8.23 13.42
N LEU A 160 -4.56 -8.25 13.25
CA LEU A 160 -3.90 -7.42 12.24
C LEU A 160 -4.16 -7.90 10.81
N GLY A 161 -4.37 -9.21 10.62
CA GLY A 161 -4.62 -9.80 9.31
C GLY A 161 -3.39 -9.80 8.42
N ALA A 162 -3.57 -9.57 7.12
CA ALA A 162 -2.50 -9.36 6.15
C ALA A 162 -2.11 -7.87 6.19
N TYR A 163 -1.41 -7.48 7.25
CA TYR A 163 -1.08 -6.08 7.54
C TYR A 163 0.06 -5.54 6.67
N HIS A 164 0.33 -4.24 6.73
CA HIS A 164 1.44 -3.62 6.01
C HIS A 164 2.78 -4.35 6.26
N SER A 165 3.54 -4.68 5.21
CA SER A 165 4.82 -5.45 5.24
C SER A 165 4.73 -6.94 5.54
N ALA A 166 3.53 -7.49 5.78
CA ALA A 166 3.37 -8.88 6.20
C ALA A 166 3.75 -9.93 5.14
N GLU A 167 3.80 -9.53 3.87
CA GLU A 167 4.13 -10.36 2.73
C GLU A 167 5.64 -10.46 2.45
N ILE A 168 6.45 -9.59 3.06
CA ILE A 168 7.90 -9.49 2.78
C ILE A 168 8.59 -10.83 3.04
N GLU A 169 8.37 -11.46 4.20
CA GLU A 169 9.00 -12.75 4.49
C GLU A 169 8.56 -13.85 3.53
N TYR A 170 7.34 -13.76 2.96
CA TYR A 170 6.85 -14.69 1.95
C TYR A 170 7.60 -14.51 0.63
N VAL A 171 7.79 -13.27 0.17
CA VAL A 171 8.54 -12.95 -1.05
C VAL A 171 9.99 -13.45 -0.95
N PHE A 172 10.64 -13.24 0.21
CA PHE A 172 12.05 -13.59 0.39
C PHE A 172 12.29 -15.04 0.80
N GLY A 173 11.25 -15.81 1.11
CA GLY A 173 11.43 -17.18 1.64
C GLY A 173 12.00 -17.20 3.05
N GLN A 174 11.80 -16.14 3.82
CA GLN A 174 12.43 -15.90 5.13
C GLN A 174 11.42 -15.90 6.28
N LEU A 175 10.41 -16.78 6.23
CA LEU A 175 9.40 -16.88 7.29
C LEU A 175 10.07 -17.10 8.68
N ASP A 176 11.13 -17.91 8.75
CA ASP A 176 11.87 -18.19 9.99
C ASP A 176 12.58 -16.98 10.61
N SER A 177 12.66 -15.84 9.93
CA SER A 177 13.14 -14.58 10.53
C SER A 177 12.22 -14.07 11.65
N LYS A 178 10.96 -14.52 11.68
CA LYS A 178 9.99 -14.22 12.75
C LYS A 178 9.63 -15.50 13.50
N ALA A 179 9.62 -15.42 14.83
CA ALA A 179 9.17 -16.51 15.70
C ALA A 179 7.63 -16.57 15.77
N LEU A 180 7.00 -16.97 14.66
CA LEU A 180 5.56 -17.19 14.54
C LEU A 180 5.23 -18.67 14.33
N PRO A 181 4.04 -19.13 14.71
CA PRO A 181 3.60 -20.50 14.46
C PRO A 181 3.18 -20.68 12.99
N TRP A 182 4.15 -20.60 12.08
CA TRP A 182 3.94 -20.71 10.64
C TRP A 182 3.22 -21.99 10.26
N ARG A 183 2.18 -21.87 9.44
CA ARG A 183 1.34 -22.99 9.02
C ARG A 183 1.84 -23.55 7.67
N PRO A 184 1.44 -24.78 7.30
CA PRO A 184 1.80 -25.36 6.00
C PRO A 184 1.42 -24.47 4.80
N GLU A 185 0.26 -23.81 4.85
CA GLU A 185 -0.19 -22.89 3.81
C GLU A 185 0.70 -21.65 3.69
N ASP A 186 1.33 -21.20 4.77
CA ASP A 186 2.23 -20.04 4.73
C ASP A 186 3.51 -20.38 3.96
N ARG A 187 4.08 -21.56 4.23
CA ARG A 187 5.25 -22.08 3.51
C ARG A 187 4.94 -22.34 2.04
N ALA A 188 3.77 -22.92 1.76
CA ALA A 188 3.32 -23.16 0.39
C ALA A 188 3.15 -21.84 -0.38
N LEU A 189 2.52 -20.82 0.23
CA LEU A 189 2.37 -19.50 -0.38
C LEU A 189 3.71 -18.81 -0.58
N SER A 190 4.64 -18.88 0.37
CA SER A 190 5.99 -18.31 0.20
C SER A 190 6.74 -18.94 -0.97
N ALA A 191 6.70 -20.27 -1.11
CA ALA A 191 7.29 -20.96 -2.26
C ALA A 191 6.59 -20.58 -3.58
N GLN A 192 5.27 -20.38 -3.56
CA GLN A 192 4.51 -19.90 -4.71
C GLN A 192 4.91 -18.47 -5.11
N MET A 193 5.02 -17.55 -4.14
CA MET A 193 5.42 -16.17 -4.39
C MET A 193 6.84 -16.06 -4.90
N GLN A 194 7.80 -16.81 -4.33
CA GLN A 194 9.17 -16.84 -4.85
C GLN A 194 9.21 -17.27 -6.32
N LYS A 195 8.40 -18.25 -6.74
CA LYS A 195 8.29 -18.64 -8.15
C LYS A 195 7.71 -17.52 -9.01
N TYR A 196 6.61 -16.88 -8.60
CA TYR A 196 6.05 -15.75 -9.34
C TYR A 196 7.07 -14.60 -9.53
N TRP A 197 7.74 -14.19 -8.44
CA TRP A 197 8.69 -13.08 -8.48
C TRP A 197 9.94 -13.42 -9.30
N THR A 198 10.48 -14.63 -9.17
CA THR A 198 11.66 -15.05 -9.94
C THR A 198 11.34 -15.27 -11.42
N ASN A 199 10.15 -15.78 -11.76
CA ASN A 199 9.70 -15.84 -13.15
C ASN A 199 9.60 -14.43 -13.74
N PHE A 200 8.86 -13.53 -13.07
CA PHE A 200 8.72 -12.15 -13.52
C PHE A 200 10.06 -11.44 -13.70
N ALA A 201 10.99 -11.58 -12.75
CA ALA A 201 12.32 -11.01 -12.86
C ALA A 201 13.13 -11.57 -14.05
N ARG A 202 12.91 -12.84 -14.42
CA ARG A 202 13.63 -13.50 -15.51
C ARG A 202 13.08 -13.17 -16.89
N ASN A 203 11.76 -13.08 -17.03
CA ASN A 203 11.10 -13.08 -18.34
C ASN A 203 9.95 -12.07 -18.49
N GLY A 204 9.60 -11.34 -17.43
CA GLY A 204 8.50 -10.37 -17.45
C GLY A 204 7.09 -10.94 -17.29
N ASP A 205 6.94 -12.27 -17.14
CA ASP A 205 5.68 -12.97 -16.91
C ASP A 205 5.80 -13.77 -15.59
N PRO A 206 4.98 -13.49 -14.56
CA PRO A 206 5.06 -14.25 -13.30
C PRO A 206 4.69 -15.74 -13.49
N ASN A 207 3.98 -16.11 -14.55
CA ASN A 207 3.43 -17.45 -14.72
C ASN A 207 4.50 -18.54 -14.94
N GLY A 208 4.14 -19.79 -14.61
CA GLY A 208 4.99 -20.96 -14.80
C GLY A 208 4.29 -22.26 -14.38
N PRO A 209 4.96 -23.42 -14.58
CA PRO A 209 4.38 -24.73 -14.26
C PRO A 209 3.94 -24.84 -12.79
N GLY A 210 2.72 -25.35 -12.59
CA GLY A 210 2.15 -25.57 -11.25
C GLY A 210 1.69 -24.30 -10.52
N LEU A 211 1.65 -23.15 -11.20
CA LEU A 211 1.13 -21.90 -10.63
C LEU A 211 -0.29 -21.62 -11.16
N PRO A 212 -1.22 -21.15 -10.31
CA PRO A 212 -2.43 -20.47 -10.76
C PRO A 212 -2.12 -19.38 -11.78
N LYS A 213 -2.97 -19.25 -12.80
CA LYS A 213 -2.77 -18.23 -13.84
C LYS A 213 -2.92 -16.83 -13.24
N TRP A 214 -1.89 -16.02 -13.41
CA TRP A 214 -1.89 -14.59 -13.13
C TRP A 214 -2.06 -13.81 -14.44
N PRO A 215 -3.26 -13.27 -14.71
CA PRO A 215 -3.50 -12.46 -15.91
C PRO A 215 -2.78 -11.11 -15.80
N ALA A 216 -2.33 -10.60 -16.94
CA ALA A 216 -1.91 -9.21 -17.03
C ALA A 216 -3.14 -8.31 -16.82
N TYR A 217 -2.93 -7.17 -16.18
CA TYR A 217 -3.94 -6.17 -15.91
C TYR A 217 -4.49 -5.58 -17.21
N SER A 218 -5.80 -5.69 -17.38
CA SER A 218 -6.51 -5.18 -18.54
C SER A 218 -7.73 -4.36 -18.15
N ALA A 219 -8.22 -3.54 -19.09
CA ALA A 219 -9.52 -2.88 -18.95
C ALA A 219 -10.68 -3.90 -18.93
N ASP A 220 -10.45 -5.09 -19.48
CA ASP A 220 -11.42 -6.19 -19.60
C ASP A 220 -11.43 -7.06 -18.34
N GLY A 221 -11.67 -6.45 -17.18
CA GLY A 221 -11.90 -7.17 -15.94
C GLY A 221 -11.12 -6.67 -14.74
N TRP A 222 -10.15 -5.77 -14.95
CA TRP A 222 -9.37 -5.15 -13.88
C TRP A 222 -8.76 -6.20 -12.96
N GLU A 223 -8.08 -7.18 -13.56
CA GLU A 223 -7.73 -8.40 -12.86
C GLU A 223 -6.66 -8.18 -11.78
N ILE A 224 -6.78 -8.97 -10.72
CA ILE A 224 -5.87 -9.00 -9.58
C ILE A 224 -5.63 -10.44 -9.15
N MET A 225 -4.38 -10.78 -8.85
CA MET A 225 -4.02 -12.02 -8.17
C MET A 225 -4.20 -11.86 -6.67
N TYR A 226 -5.18 -12.56 -6.09
CA TYR A 226 -5.32 -12.67 -4.65
C TYR A 226 -4.38 -13.78 -4.15
N LEU A 227 -3.30 -13.38 -3.50
CA LEU A 227 -2.31 -14.28 -2.90
C LEU A 227 -2.81 -14.74 -1.53
N ASN A 228 -3.18 -16.00 -1.41
CA ASN A 228 -3.78 -16.58 -0.21
C ASN A 228 -3.39 -18.07 -0.10
N ALA A 229 -3.81 -18.77 0.95
CA ALA A 229 -3.65 -20.23 1.07
C ALA A 229 -4.14 -20.98 -0.19
N ARG A 230 -5.15 -20.42 -0.87
CA ARG A 230 -5.57 -20.81 -2.22
C ARG A 230 -5.59 -19.58 -3.11
N SER A 231 -4.43 -19.26 -3.70
CA SER A 231 -4.29 -18.11 -4.58
C SER A 231 -5.15 -18.24 -5.84
N LYS A 232 -5.79 -17.14 -6.23
CA LYS A 232 -6.61 -17.08 -7.45
C LYS A 232 -6.64 -15.68 -8.04
N ALA A 233 -6.74 -15.61 -9.37
CA ALA A 233 -7.06 -14.37 -10.04
C ALA A 233 -8.57 -14.07 -9.92
N GLY A 234 -8.92 -12.78 -9.92
CA GLY A 234 -10.31 -12.33 -9.98
C GLY A 234 -10.40 -10.85 -10.34
N LYS A 235 -11.62 -10.33 -10.41
CA LYS A 235 -11.85 -8.89 -10.62
C LYS A 235 -11.51 -8.11 -9.35
N ASP A 236 -11.06 -6.89 -9.52
CA ASP A 236 -10.94 -5.93 -8.44
C ASP A 236 -12.31 -5.48 -7.92
N GLY A 237 -12.70 -5.98 -6.75
CA GLY A 237 -13.95 -5.58 -6.08
C GLY A 237 -13.91 -4.18 -5.46
N GLN A 238 -12.72 -3.59 -5.29
CA GLN A 238 -12.54 -2.33 -4.57
C GLN A 238 -12.26 -1.13 -5.50
N ARG A 239 -12.24 -1.34 -6.82
CA ARG A 239 -11.92 -0.30 -7.81
C ARG A 239 -12.71 0.99 -7.62
N ALA A 240 -14.00 0.89 -7.29
CA ALA A 240 -14.87 2.04 -7.08
C ALA A 240 -14.40 2.96 -5.93
N ARG A 241 -13.75 2.41 -4.91
CA ARG A 241 -13.11 3.19 -3.84
C ARG A 241 -11.99 4.04 -4.41
N TYR A 242 -11.07 3.43 -5.16
CA TYR A 242 -9.93 4.14 -5.73
C TYR A 242 -10.36 5.24 -6.72
N GLN A 243 -11.39 4.99 -7.52
CA GLN A 243 -11.95 5.99 -8.43
C GLN A 243 -12.58 7.17 -7.69
N PHE A 244 -13.31 6.91 -6.60
CA PHE A 244 -13.83 7.97 -5.74
C PHE A 244 -12.71 8.81 -5.12
N LEU A 245 -11.69 8.15 -4.55
CA LEU A 245 -10.55 8.83 -3.96
C LEU A 245 -9.82 9.68 -5.00
N ASP A 246 -9.61 9.18 -6.22
CA ASP A 246 -8.98 9.91 -7.32
C ASP A 246 -9.71 11.22 -7.63
N GLN A 247 -11.04 11.20 -7.71
CA GLN A 247 -11.84 12.40 -7.96
C GLN A 247 -11.69 13.47 -6.87
N THR A 248 -11.45 13.04 -5.64
CA THR A 248 -11.36 13.94 -4.48
C THR A 248 -9.94 14.43 -4.21
N TRP A 249 -8.93 13.59 -4.44
CA TRP A 249 -7.53 13.85 -4.09
C TRP A 249 -6.65 14.28 -5.26
N ALA A 250 -7.00 13.99 -6.52
CA ALA A 250 -6.17 14.32 -7.67
C ALA A 250 -6.24 15.80 -8.09
N LYS A 251 -6.41 16.72 -7.13
CA LYS A 251 -6.43 18.18 -7.35
C LYS A 251 -5.04 18.78 -7.38
#